data_AF-A0A9Q4B6B6-F1
#
_entry.id   AF-A0A9Q4B6B6-F1
#
_cell.length_a   1.000
_cell.length_b   1.000
_cell.length_c   1.000
_cell.angle_alpha   90.00
_cell.angle_beta   90.00
_cell.angle_gamma   90.00
#
_symmetry.space_group_name_H-M   'P 1'
#
loop_
_entity.id
_entity.type
_entity.pdbx_description
1 polymer ?
#
loop_
_entity_poly.entity_id
_entity_poly.type
_entity_poly.pdbx_seq_one_letter_code
_entity_poly.pdbx_strand_id
1 'polypeptide(L)'
;MKRDVERKLRVFSKELNSLLNHLHDASKTNEKTVLPLLLKNAIDYCVQLLQQLFSWRGLFLALLPVSMMTVLWENIETIFDLPLPSLVILTIIIAGLFIAWLRSRLLEEMSRIGSRFFHIRVYEKRREKEYKSLIALAKEKDFIATLKKELMQEMKAPHNEELETELAMQQEIIDDNEAVIQELLEKLNASEELAKLFNERSDMAMTFLFNLKNKLTMLVQDQFNLDNINFGINYSLYKIDDTGLSFIDGYGINKAEFLEFIPFKNTDNTFVQAIHTTYQSPLILDNSISWKRTLQDGSEWIISLHLDDSNREKFNYDTESGKLNVSLIQELLWICCELLNKFSHKSHS
;
A
#
# COMPACT_ATOMS: atom_id res chain seq x y z
N MET A 1 29.80 -1.13 -17.53
CA MET A 1 29.54 -0.38 -16.27
C MET A 1 29.83 1.11 -16.49
N LYS A 2 28.83 1.99 -16.33
CA LYS A 2 28.84 3.39 -16.80
C LYS A 2 29.96 4.21 -16.13
N ARG A 3 30.78 4.94 -16.90
CA ARG A 3 31.94 5.76 -16.45
C ARG A 3 31.63 6.70 -15.27
N ASP A 4 30.37 7.13 -15.13
CA ASP A 4 29.91 7.95 -14.00
C ASP A 4 29.88 7.19 -12.66
N VAL A 5 29.56 5.89 -12.68
CA VAL A 5 29.58 5.04 -11.47
C VAL A 5 31.01 4.92 -10.97
N GLU A 6 31.97 4.70 -11.88
CA GLU A 6 33.38 4.59 -11.53
C GLU A 6 33.94 5.91 -10.97
N ARG A 7 33.55 7.05 -11.56
CA ARG A 7 33.92 8.39 -11.08
C ARG A 7 33.35 8.66 -9.68
N LYS A 8 32.05 8.40 -9.46
CA LYS A 8 31.40 8.59 -8.15
C LYS A 8 32.03 7.70 -7.08
N LEU A 9 32.30 6.44 -7.41
CA LEU A 9 32.93 5.49 -6.50
C LEU A 9 34.38 5.88 -6.18
N ARG A 10 35.10 6.46 -7.14
CA ARG A 10 36.46 7.00 -6.92
C ARG A 10 36.46 8.21 -5.99
N VAL A 11 35.51 9.13 -6.15
CA VAL A 11 35.36 10.31 -5.27
C VAL A 11 34.98 9.86 -3.85
N PHE A 12 33.96 9.01 -3.73
CA PHE A 12 33.52 8.47 -2.44
C PHE A 12 34.63 7.71 -1.71
N SER A 13 35.34 6.83 -2.42
CA SER A 13 36.49 6.09 -1.88
C SER A 13 37.57 7.04 -1.37
N LYS A 14 37.89 8.10 -2.12
CA LYS A 14 38.91 9.07 -1.72
C LYS A 14 38.50 9.87 -0.49
N GLU A 15 37.27 10.36 -0.44
CA GLU A 15 36.75 11.16 0.67
C GLU A 15 36.63 10.34 1.95
N LEU A 16 36.06 9.14 1.86
CA LEU A 16 35.91 8.24 3.01
C LEU A 16 37.26 7.77 3.53
N ASN A 17 38.20 7.45 2.64
CA ASN A 17 39.55 7.05 3.02
C ASN A 17 40.33 8.19 3.70
N SER A 18 40.17 9.43 3.21
CA SER A 18 40.75 10.61 3.85
C SER A 18 40.20 10.81 5.27
N LEU A 19 38.90 10.61 5.44
CA LEU A 19 38.22 10.75 6.73
C LEU A 19 38.69 9.66 7.73
N LEU A 20 38.77 8.41 7.28
CA LEU A 20 39.26 7.29 8.09
C LEU A 20 40.74 7.44 8.45
N ASN A 21 41.58 7.91 7.52
CA ASN A 21 43.00 8.16 7.80
C ASN A 21 43.19 9.28 8.85
N HIS A 22 42.42 10.37 8.77
CA HIS A 22 42.44 11.40 9.82
C HIS A 22 42.03 10.86 11.19
N LEU A 23 41.07 9.93 11.23
CA LEU A 23 40.62 9.29 12.46
C LEU A 23 41.65 8.28 12.99
N HIS A 24 42.36 7.58 12.10
CA HIS A 24 43.47 6.67 12.43
C HIS A 24 44.67 7.42 13.01
N ASP A 25 45.10 8.50 12.37
CA ASP A 25 46.23 9.31 12.84
C ASP A 25 45.92 10.00 14.18
N ALA A 26 44.67 10.42 14.37
CA ALA A 26 44.17 10.95 15.64
C ALA A 26 43.99 9.87 16.73
N SER A 27 43.78 8.60 16.37
CA SER A 27 43.67 7.50 17.34
C SER A 27 45.02 7.06 17.88
N LYS A 28 46.08 7.20 17.07
CA LYS A 28 47.48 6.95 17.47
C LYS A 28 48.03 8.01 18.44
N THR A 29 47.60 9.26 18.27
CA THR A 29 47.96 10.38 19.14
C THR A 29 46.99 10.46 20.32
N ASN A 30 47.00 9.44 21.17
CA ASN A 30 46.08 9.33 22.31
C ASN A 30 46.53 10.22 23.49
N GLU A 31 46.70 11.52 23.25
CA GLU A 31 46.93 12.49 24.31
C GLU A 31 45.64 12.62 25.15
N LYS A 32 45.79 12.55 26.48
CA LYS A 32 44.68 12.85 27.38
C LYS A 32 44.25 14.29 27.10
N THR A 33 42.95 14.57 27.02
CA THR A 33 42.44 15.95 27.01
C THR A 33 42.82 16.61 28.33
N VAL A 34 43.99 17.26 28.38
CA VAL A 34 44.46 18.01 29.54
C VAL A 34 43.97 19.46 29.41
N LEU A 35 43.56 20.08 30.53
CA LEU A 35 43.19 21.50 30.61
C LEU A 35 44.09 22.46 29.80
N PRO A 36 45.43 22.36 29.82
CA PRO A 36 46.31 23.23 29.03
C PRO A 36 46.12 23.11 27.52
N LEU A 37 45.75 21.94 26.99
CA LEU A 37 45.50 21.75 25.55
C LEU A 37 44.19 22.41 25.13
N LEU A 38 43.16 22.33 25.97
CA LEU A 38 41.91 23.09 25.78
C LEU A 38 42.16 24.60 25.84
N LEU A 39 43.01 25.06 26.76
CA LEU A 39 43.32 26.47 26.93
C LEU A 39 44.16 27.01 25.75
N LYS A 40 45.14 26.24 25.27
CA LYS A 40 45.90 26.56 24.06
C LYS A 40 45.00 26.62 22.83
N ASN A 41 44.17 25.60 22.61
CA ASN A 41 43.25 25.58 21.48
C ASN A 41 42.18 26.68 21.57
N ALA A 42 41.75 27.06 22.78
CA ALA A 42 40.87 28.20 23.01
C ALA A 42 41.53 29.52 22.63
N ILE A 43 42.80 29.72 22.99
CA ILE A 43 43.59 30.91 22.62
C ILE A 43 43.78 30.95 21.10
N ASP A 44 44.21 29.84 20.49
CA ASP A 44 44.41 29.76 19.04
C ASP A 44 43.10 30.01 18.27
N TYR A 45 41.97 29.50 18.78
CA TYR A 45 40.63 29.77 18.23
C TYR A 45 40.24 31.25 18.39
N CYS A 46 40.47 31.86 19.56
CA CYS A 46 40.25 33.30 19.77
C CYS A 46 41.09 34.15 18.81
N VAL A 47 42.35 33.80 18.59
CA VAL A 47 43.23 34.49 17.64
C VAL A 47 42.72 34.34 16.21
N GLN A 48 42.28 33.14 15.82
CA GLN A 48 41.69 32.92 14.49
C GLN A 48 40.38 33.71 14.31
N LEU A 49 39.54 33.78 15.34
CA LEU A 49 38.28 34.51 15.33
C LEU A 49 38.51 36.03 15.29
N LEU A 50 39.52 36.53 16.02
CA LEU A 50 40.01 37.91 15.90
C LEU A 50 40.52 38.20 14.49
N GLN A 51 41.33 37.32 13.91
CA GLN A 51 41.82 37.48 12.53
C GLN A 51 40.68 37.48 11.51
N GLN A 52 39.63 36.68 11.72
CA GLN A 52 38.44 36.68 10.87
C GLN A 52 37.59 37.95 11.04
N LEU A 53 37.45 38.46 12.26
CA LEU A 53 36.80 39.74 12.54
C LEU A 53 37.58 40.94 11.97
N PHE A 54 38.92 40.86 11.91
CA PHE A 54 39.78 41.86 11.26
C PHE A 54 39.98 41.63 9.76
N SER A 55 39.39 40.59 9.17
CA SER A 55 39.41 40.35 7.72
C SER A 55 38.37 41.21 6.99
N TRP A 56 38.47 41.36 5.66
CA TRP A 56 37.50 42.11 4.82
C TRP A 56 36.03 41.71 5.00
N ARG A 57 35.73 40.51 5.53
CA ARG A 57 34.37 40.08 5.88
C ARG A 57 33.88 40.62 7.23
N GLY A 58 34.77 40.84 8.19
CA GLY A 58 34.43 41.50 9.47
C GLY A 58 34.31 43.02 9.35
N LEU A 59 34.92 43.62 8.33
CA LEU A 59 34.68 45.02 7.93
C LEU A 59 33.21 45.30 7.57
N PHE A 60 32.45 44.30 7.10
CA PHE A 60 31.00 44.41 6.87
C PHE A 60 30.17 44.34 8.16
N LEU A 61 30.69 43.78 9.25
CA LEU A 61 30.07 43.87 10.58
C LEU A 61 30.27 45.26 11.21
N ALA A 62 31.32 45.99 10.80
CA ALA A 62 31.49 47.41 11.12
C ALA A 62 30.56 48.33 10.30
N LEU A 63 29.92 47.80 9.26
CA LEU A 63 28.82 48.42 8.49
C LEU A 63 27.44 48.06 9.09
N LEU A 64 27.36 47.86 10.41
CA LEU A 64 26.06 47.95 11.08
C LEU A 64 25.43 49.31 10.72
N PRO A 65 24.15 49.37 10.33
CA PRO A 65 23.49 50.63 10.01
C PRO A 65 23.73 51.61 11.15
N VAL A 66 24.11 52.86 10.83
CA VAL A 66 24.39 53.90 11.83
C VAL A 66 23.24 54.03 12.85
N SER A 67 22.00 53.74 12.42
CA SER A 67 20.80 53.69 13.26
C SER A 67 20.79 52.58 14.32
N MET A 68 21.41 51.42 14.08
CA MET A 68 21.58 50.38 15.10
C MET A 68 22.69 50.76 16.09
N MET A 69 23.75 51.42 15.61
CA MET A 69 24.83 51.90 16.48
C MET A 69 24.35 53.01 17.43
N THR A 70 23.48 53.93 16.99
CA THR A 70 22.92 54.97 17.86
C THR A 70 22.00 54.40 18.93
N VAL A 71 21.14 53.43 18.58
CA VAL A 71 20.26 52.75 19.56
C VAL A 71 21.07 51.90 20.54
N LEU A 72 22.16 51.28 20.10
CA LEU A 72 23.07 50.57 21.00
C LEU A 72 23.85 51.55 21.90
N TRP A 73 24.27 52.70 21.37
CA TRP A 73 25.05 53.70 22.10
C TRP A 73 24.27 54.34 23.26
N GLU A 74 23.01 54.75 23.03
CA GLU A 74 22.13 55.29 24.09
C GLU A 74 21.89 54.28 25.23
N ASN A 75 21.78 52.98 24.88
CA ASN A 75 21.63 51.91 25.87
C ASN A 75 22.95 51.50 26.54
N ILE A 76 24.11 51.80 25.93
CA ILE A 76 25.44 51.56 26.50
C ILE A 76 25.81 52.68 27.48
N GLU A 77 25.44 53.93 27.18
CA GLU A 77 25.68 55.09 28.04
C GLU A 77 25.00 54.91 29.41
N THR A 78 23.75 54.42 29.41
CA THR A 78 23.00 54.04 30.63
C THR A 78 23.64 52.88 31.41
N ILE A 79 24.42 52.01 30.75
CA ILE A 79 25.19 50.96 31.43
C ILE A 79 26.43 51.55 32.10
N PHE A 80 27.10 52.54 31.49
CA PHE A 80 28.27 53.21 32.06
C PHE A 80 27.93 54.12 33.26
N ASP A 81 26.70 54.60 33.35
CA ASP A 81 26.18 55.36 34.51
C ASP A 81 25.87 54.49 35.74
N LEU A 82 25.97 53.17 35.64
CA LEU A 82 25.75 52.27 36.77
C LEU A 82 26.88 52.40 37.81
N PRO A 83 26.56 52.24 39.11
CA PRO A 83 27.58 52.25 40.16
C PRO A 83 28.62 51.14 39.90
N LEU A 84 29.90 51.44 40.16
CA LEU A 84 31.04 50.55 39.92
C LEU A 84 30.82 49.07 40.33
N PRO A 85 30.19 48.74 41.47
CA PRO A 85 29.91 47.35 41.85
C PRO A 85 29.00 46.61 40.85
N SER A 86 28.00 47.29 40.29
CA SER A 86 27.08 46.72 39.31
C SER A 86 27.77 46.48 37.96
N LEU A 87 28.67 47.37 37.55
CA LEU A 87 29.51 47.19 36.37
C LEU A 87 30.45 45.98 36.52
N VAL A 88 31.04 45.79 37.71
CA VAL A 88 31.88 44.61 38.00
C VAL A 88 31.05 43.32 37.92
N ILE A 89 29.83 43.31 38.46
CA ILE A 89 28.95 42.13 38.38
C ILE A 89 28.54 41.86 36.92
N LEU A 90 28.16 42.89 36.17
CA LEU A 90 27.76 42.77 34.77
C LEU A 90 28.91 42.23 33.91
N THR A 91 30.13 42.75 34.09
CA THR A 91 31.32 42.29 33.36
C THR A 91 31.65 40.84 33.71
N ILE A 92 31.50 40.41 34.97
CA ILE A 92 31.66 39.00 35.36
C ILE A 92 30.62 38.10 34.67
N ILE A 93 29.36 38.53 34.61
CA ILE A 93 28.28 37.78 33.94
C ILE A 93 28.56 37.67 32.44
N ILE A 94 28.90 38.77 31.78
CA ILE A 94 29.22 38.80 30.34
C ILE A 94 30.45 37.94 30.04
N ALA A 95 31.51 38.06 30.85
CA ALA A 95 32.70 37.23 30.71
C ALA A 95 32.38 35.74 30.89
N GLY A 96 31.54 35.40 31.88
CA GLY A 96 31.08 34.03 32.10
C GLY A 96 30.28 33.47 30.90
N LEU A 97 29.36 34.25 30.35
CA LEU A 97 28.60 33.88 29.15
C LEU A 97 29.50 33.72 27.93
N PHE A 98 30.48 34.62 27.76
CA PHE A 98 31.44 34.55 26.66
C PHE A 98 32.32 33.29 26.76
N ILE A 99 32.83 32.97 27.95
CA ILE A 99 33.61 31.75 28.20
C ILE A 99 32.77 30.49 27.94
N ALA A 100 31.51 30.49 28.39
CA ALA A 100 30.59 29.37 28.15
C ALA A 100 30.29 29.18 26.65
N TRP A 101 30.06 30.28 25.93
CA TRP A 101 29.83 30.28 24.49
C TRP A 101 31.07 29.79 23.73
N LEU A 102 32.25 30.34 24.05
CA LEU A 102 33.52 29.95 23.46
C LEU A 102 33.82 28.46 23.68
N ARG A 103 33.61 27.97 24.90
CA ARG A 103 33.77 26.55 25.24
C ARG A 103 32.84 25.68 24.41
N SER A 104 31.58 26.08 24.23
CA SER A 104 30.62 25.30 23.44
C SER A 104 31.04 25.20 21.98
N ARG A 105 31.46 26.32 21.38
CA ARG A 105 31.96 26.39 20.00
C ARG A 105 33.25 25.61 19.80
N LEU A 106 34.20 25.76 20.71
CA LEU A 106 35.46 25.03 20.66
C LEU A 106 35.23 23.51 20.73
N LEU A 107 34.36 23.05 21.64
CA LEU A 107 34.03 21.62 21.76
C LEU A 107 33.32 21.07 20.52
N GLU A 108 32.51 21.89 19.85
CA GLU A 108 31.90 21.54 18.56
C GLU A 108 32.96 21.38 17.47
N GLU A 109 33.88 22.33 17.36
CA GLU A 109 34.96 22.32 16.37
C GLU A 109 35.95 21.17 16.62
N MET A 110 36.28 20.90 17.89
CA MET A 110 37.10 19.75 18.31
C MET A 110 36.41 18.40 18.06
N SER A 111 35.09 18.38 17.89
CA SER A 111 34.32 17.17 17.54
C SER A 111 34.16 16.97 16.02
N ARG A 112 34.60 17.91 15.19
CA ARG A 112 34.43 17.81 13.74
C ARG A 112 35.65 17.17 13.09
N ILE A 113 35.45 16.02 12.44
CA ILE A 113 36.52 15.32 11.71
C ILE A 113 36.98 16.21 10.54
N GLY A 114 38.29 16.44 10.43
CA GLY A 114 38.91 17.34 9.45
C GLY A 114 39.12 18.78 9.92
N SER A 115 38.67 19.14 11.13
CA SER A 115 39.04 20.40 11.75
C SER A 115 40.49 20.38 12.25
N ARG A 116 41.17 21.54 12.22
CA ARG A 116 42.53 21.71 12.74
C ARG A 116 42.64 21.41 14.24
N PHE A 117 41.53 21.54 14.98
CA PHE A 117 41.48 21.33 16.42
C PHE A 117 40.88 19.97 16.81
N PHE A 118 40.69 19.05 15.85
CA PHE A 118 40.03 17.76 16.09
C PHE A 118 40.70 16.96 17.22
N HIS A 119 39.88 16.40 18.12
CA HIS A 119 40.37 15.57 19.20
C HIS A 119 39.46 14.35 19.41
N ILE A 120 40.04 13.15 19.33
CA ILE A 120 39.29 11.89 19.28
C ILE A 120 38.39 11.64 20.50
N ARG A 121 38.84 11.97 21.71
CA ARG A 121 38.03 11.87 22.94
C ARG A 121 36.84 12.84 23.01
N VAL A 122 36.96 14.03 22.43
CA VAL A 122 35.85 15.00 22.38
C VAL A 122 34.81 14.52 21.36
N TYR A 123 35.30 13.97 20.24
CA TYR A 123 34.48 13.33 19.23
C TYR A 123 33.72 12.10 19.77
N GLU A 124 34.40 11.20 20.48
CA GLU A 124 33.79 10.04 21.15
C GLU A 124 32.64 10.45 22.09
N LYS A 125 32.85 11.47 22.92
CA LYS A 125 31.84 11.91 23.90
C LYS A 125 30.64 12.66 23.30
N ARG A 126 30.83 13.44 22.24
CA ARG A 126 29.74 14.23 21.63
C ARG A 126 29.04 13.52 20.48
N ARG A 127 29.73 12.63 19.77
CA ARG A 127 29.25 11.95 18.55
C ARG A 127 29.48 10.46 18.63
N GLU A 128 29.01 9.85 19.72
CA GLU A 128 29.24 8.43 20.05
C GLU A 128 28.81 7.47 18.92
N LYS A 129 27.67 7.73 18.26
CA LYS A 129 27.16 6.91 17.16
C LYS A 129 28.07 6.93 15.93
N GLU A 130 28.55 8.11 15.54
CA GLU A 130 29.47 8.28 14.40
C GLU A 130 30.87 7.72 14.74
N TYR A 131 31.30 7.83 16.00
CA TYR A 131 32.55 7.26 16.46
C TYR A 131 32.54 5.73 16.41
N LYS A 132 31.51 5.08 16.96
CA LYS A 132 31.39 3.61 16.98
C LYS A 132 31.40 2.99 15.58
N SER A 133 30.75 3.63 14.61
CA SER A 133 30.72 3.14 13.23
C SER A 133 32.05 3.34 12.50
N LEU A 134 32.74 4.47 12.72
CA LEU A 134 33.95 4.83 11.97
C LEU A 134 35.25 4.30 12.60
N ILE A 135 35.34 4.15 13.92
CA ILE A 135 36.57 3.67 14.60
C ILE A 135 36.90 2.22 14.23
N ALA A 136 35.88 1.38 14.01
CA ALA A 136 36.09 0.00 13.58
C ALA A 136 36.74 -0.07 12.19
N LEU A 137 36.37 0.86 11.30
CA LEU A 137 36.87 0.97 9.94
C LEU A 137 38.23 1.70 9.86
N ALA A 138 38.54 2.54 10.84
CA ALA A 138 39.77 3.33 10.89
C ALA A 138 40.95 2.61 11.58
N LYS A 139 40.81 1.31 11.93
CA LYS A 139 41.92 0.52 12.50
C LYS A 139 43.05 0.30 11.49
N GLU A 140 42.69 0.24 10.21
CA GLU A 140 43.61 0.00 9.11
C GLU A 140 43.79 1.30 8.31
N LYS A 141 45.05 1.64 8.05
CA LYS A 141 45.36 2.78 7.19
C LYS A 141 44.98 2.41 5.76
N ASP A 142 44.35 3.35 5.05
CA ASP A 142 43.94 3.17 3.66
C ASP A 142 42.93 2.02 3.42
N PHE A 143 42.16 1.62 4.44
CA PHE A 143 41.23 0.48 4.41
C PHE A 143 40.35 0.44 3.13
N ILE A 144 39.72 1.55 2.76
CA ILE A 144 38.81 1.61 1.61
C ILE A 144 39.57 1.51 0.27
N ALA A 145 40.80 2.02 0.22
CA ALA A 145 41.64 1.92 -0.98
C ALA A 145 42.21 0.50 -1.14
N THR A 146 42.59 -0.14 -0.04
CA THR A 146 43.03 -1.54 0.00
C THR A 146 41.90 -2.49 -0.37
N LEU A 147 40.73 -2.34 0.25
CA LEU A 147 39.53 -3.12 -0.07
C LEU A 147 39.13 -3.01 -1.54
N LYS A 148 39.18 -1.78 -2.10
CA LYS A 148 38.94 -1.57 -3.53
C LYS A 148 39.97 -2.29 -4.40
N LYS A 149 41.24 -2.27 -4.00
CA LYS A 149 42.33 -2.92 -4.74
C LYS A 149 42.19 -4.45 -4.67
N GLU A 150 41.84 -4.99 -3.51
CA GLU A 150 41.56 -6.41 -3.29
C GLU A 150 40.35 -6.86 -4.10
N LEU A 151 39.21 -6.15 -4.03
CA LEU A 151 38.04 -6.42 -4.87
C LEU A 151 38.37 -6.34 -6.36
N MET A 152 39.13 -5.33 -6.79
CA MET A 152 39.55 -5.22 -8.19
C MET A 152 40.59 -6.29 -8.58
N GLN A 153 41.31 -6.88 -7.64
CA GLN A 153 42.23 -8.01 -7.87
C GLN A 153 41.48 -9.33 -7.88
N GLU A 154 40.47 -9.55 -7.02
CA GLU A 154 39.57 -10.71 -7.08
C GLU A 154 38.74 -10.71 -8.36
N MET A 155 38.24 -9.54 -8.79
CA MET A 155 37.56 -9.40 -10.07
C MET A 155 38.47 -9.54 -11.31
N LYS A 156 39.81 -9.46 -11.13
CA LYS A 156 40.82 -9.59 -12.20
C LYS A 156 41.65 -10.87 -12.12
N ALA A 157 41.53 -11.63 -11.03
CA ALA A 157 42.08 -12.98 -10.93
C ALA A 157 41.44 -13.83 -12.04
N PRO A 158 42.18 -14.78 -12.64
CA PRO A 158 41.68 -15.53 -13.78
C PRO A 158 40.34 -16.16 -13.41
N HIS A 159 39.32 -15.95 -14.26
CA HIS A 159 37.99 -16.51 -14.16
C HIS A 159 38.08 -17.97 -13.71
N ASN A 160 37.59 -18.25 -12.49
CA ASN A 160 37.28 -19.61 -12.10
C ASN A 160 36.06 -20.01 -12.93
N GLU A 161 36.28 -20.79 -13.99
CA GLU A 161 35.19 -21.41 -14.77
C GLU A 161 34.22 -22.17 -13.86
N GLU A 162 34.70 -22.76 -12.75
CA GLU A 162 33.88 -23.37 -11.69
C GLU A 162 32.87 -22.40 -11.05
N LEU A 163 33.25 -21.15 -10.82
CA LEU A 163 32.39 -20.17 -10.16
C LEU A 163 31.38 -19.56 -11.15
N GLU A 164 31.75 -19.41 -12.42
CA GLU A 164 30.80 -19.01 -13.47
C GLU A 164 29.81 -20.12 -13.82
N THR A 165 30.27 -21.38 -13.84
CA THR A 165 29.37 -22.53 -14.02
C THR A 165 28.47 -22.72 -12.81
N GLU A 166 28.97 -22.55 -11.59
CA GLU A 166 28.15 -22.62 -10.38
C GLU A 166 27.17 -21.45 -10.30
N LEU A 167 27.57 -20.23 -10.69
CA LEU A 167 26.66 -19.07 -10.78
C LEU A 167 25.63 -19.23 -11.89
N ALA A 168 26.00 -19.77 -13.06
CA ALA A 168 25.07 -20.06 -14.15
C ALA A 168 24.06 -21.13 -13.74
N MET A 169 24.52 -22.19 -13.06
CA MET A 169 23.64 -23.25 -12.54
C MET A 169 22.74 -22.73 -11.43
N GLN A 170 23.24 -21.88 -10.54
CA GLN A 170 22.42 -21.23 -9.51
C GLN A 170 21.42 -20.24 -10.11
N GLN A 171 21.79 -19.51 -11.16
CA GLN A 171 20.88 -18.61 -11.86
C GLN A 171 19.78 -19.39 -12.58
N GLU A 172 20.10 -20.51 -13.23
CA GLU A 172 19.12 -21.41 -13.84
C GLU A 172 18.14 -21.97 -12.80
N ILE A 173 18.64 -22.39 -11.62
CA ILE A 173 17.79 -22.82 -10.49
C ILE A 173 16.90 -21.67 -9.98
N ILE A 174 17.40 -20.44 -9.94
CA ILE A 174 16.61 -19.27 -9.53
C ILE A 174 15.51 -19.00 -10.54
N ASP A 175 15.83 -19.01 -11.84
CA ASP A 175 14.88 -18.76 -12.92
C ASP A 175 13.78 -19.85 -12.96
N ASP A 176 14.14 -21.13 -12.77
CA ASP A 176 13.19 -22.24 -12.66
C ASP A 176 12.28 -22.10 -11.43
N ASN A 177 12.83 -21.72 -10.28
CA ASN A 177 12.05 -21.48 -9.07
C ASN A 177 11.11 -20.28 -9.23
N GLU A 178 11.52 -19.23 -9.93
CA GLU A 178 10.69 -18.06 -10.21
C GLU A 178 9.51 -18.44 -11.13
N ALA A 179 9.75 -19.26 -12.15
CA ALA A 179 8.69 -19.80 -13.00
C ALA A 179 7.68 -20.66 -12.20
N VAL A 180 8.15 -21.52 -11.31
CA VAL A 180 7.29 -22.32 -10.43
C VAL A 180 6.51 -21.44 -9.45
N ILE A 181 7.12 -20.42 -8.87
CA ILE A 181 6.44 -19.45 -8.00
C ILE A 181 5.35 -18.72 -8.78
N GLN A 182 5.63 -18.31 -10.02
CA GLN A 182 4.64 -17.63 -10.87
C GLN A 182 3.47 -18.55 -11.20
N GLU A 183 3.72 -19.83 -11.54
CA GLU A 183 2.67 -20.83 -11.76
C GLU A 183 1.85 -21.08 -10.47
N LEU A 184 2.50 -21.14 -9.31
CA LEU A 184 1.82 -21.28 -8.01
C LEU A 184 0.99 -20.04 -7.67
N LEU A 185 1.47 -18.84 -7.98
CA LEU A 185 0.72 -17.59 -7.79
C LEU A 185 -0.49 -17.51 -8.72
N GLU A 186 -0.38 -17.95 -9.97
CA GLU A 186 -1.52 -18.06 -10.88
C GLU A 186 -2.55 -19.06 -10.37
N LYS A 187 -2.11 -20.24 -9.90
CA LYS A 187 -2.99 -21.24 -9.28
C LYS A 187 -3.64 -20.71 -7.99
N LEU A 188 -2.90 -19.94 -7.18
CA LEU A 188 -3.41 -19.33 -5.96
C LEU A 188 -4.46 -18.26 -6.26
N ASN A 189 -4.19 -17.37 -7.22
CA ASN A 189 -5.15 -16.36 -7.67
C ASN A 189 -6.41 -16.99 -8.25
N ALA A 190 -6.27 -18.03 -9.08
CA ALA A 190 -7.40 -18.79 -9.59
C ALA A 190 -8.20 -19.46 -8.45
N SER A 191 -7.51 -19.98 -7.43
CA SER A 191 -8.14 -20.55 -6.23
C SER A 191 -8.86 -19.48 -5.39
N GLU A 192 -8.30 -18.29 -5.26
CA GLU A 192 -8.91 -17.17 -4.54
C GLU A 192 -10.15 -16.65 -5.28
N GLU A 193 -10.10 -16.54 -6.61
CA GLU A 193 -11.25 -16.18 -7.44
C GLU A 193 -12.36 -17.25 -7.34
N LEU A 194 -11.99 -18.53 -7.39
CA LEU A 194 -12.93 -19.63 -7.16
C LEU A 194 -13.54 -19.60 -5.75
N ALA A 195 -12.74 -19.30 -4.72
CA ALA A 195 -13.21 -19.18 -3.34
C ALA A 195 -14.15 -17.99 -3.17
N LYS A 196 -13.87 -16.85 -3.82
CA LYS A 196 -14.74 -15.68 -3.85
C LYS A 196 -16.06 -16.00 -4.53
N LEU A 197 -16.03 -16.62 -5.71
CA LEU A 197 -17.24 -17.08 -6.41
C LEU A 197 -18.03 -18.08 -5.55
N PHE A 198 -17.36 -19.00 -4.87
CA PHE A 198 -18.01 -19.95 -3.96
C PHE A 198 -18.68 -19.24 -2.79
N ASN A 199 -18.03 -18.26 -2.16
CA ASN A 199 -18.61 -17.48 -1.07
C ASN A 199 -19.83 -16.68 -1.55
N GLU A 200 -19.73 -15.95 -2.66
CA GLU A 200 -20.86 -15.19 -3.23
C GLU A 200 -22.05 -16.11 -3.55
N ARG A 201 -21.79 -17.32 -4.06
CA ARG A 201 -22.81 -18.34 -4.32
C ARG A 201 -23.42 -18.91 -3.05
N SER A 202 -22.60 -19.19 -2.05
CA SER A 202 -23.03 -19.70 -0.74
C SER A 202 -23.91 -18.67 -0.03
N ASP A 203 -23.55 -17.39 -0.09
CA ASP A 203 -24.35 -16.29 0.45
C ASP A 203 -25.71 -16.17 -0.26
N MET A 204 -25.74 -16.33 -1.59
CA MET A 204 -26.97 -16.36 -2.36
C MET A 204 -27.88 -17.53 -1.95
N ALA A 205 -27.31 -18.74 -1.85
CA ALA A 205 -28.04 -19.93 -1.41
C ALA A 205 -28.54 -19.80 0.05
N MET A 206 -27.72 -19.25 0.94
CA MET A 206 -28.11 -18.98 2.33
C MET A 206 -29.22 -17.95 2.43
N THR A 207 -29.12 -16.85 1.67
CA THR A 207 -30.17 -15.82 1.61
C THR A 207 -31.49 -16.44 1.14
N PHE A 208 -31.44 -17.31 0.12
CA PHE A 208 -32.59 -18.08 -0.31
C PHE A 208 -33.15 -18.96 0.81
N LEU A 209 -32.31 -19.75 1.49
CA LEU A 209 -32.74 -20.61 2.59
C LEU A 209 -33.34 -19.82 3.76
N PHE A 210 -32.80 -18.65 4.07
CA PHE A 210 -33.35 -17.76 5.10
C PHE A 210 -34.69 -17.17 4.68
N ASN A 211 -34.82 -16.70 3.44
CA ASN A 211 -36.09 -16.21 2.90
C ASN A 211 -37.15 -17.32 2.87
N LEU A 212 -36.76 -18.52 2.43
CA LEU A 212 -37.62 -19.69 2.42
C LEU A 212 -38.02 -20.10 3.84
N LYS A 213 -37.10 -20.13 4.80
CA LYS A 213 -37.40 -20.38 6.23
C LYS A 213 -38.42 -19.38 6.77
N ASN A 214 -38.19 -18.08 6.56
CA ASN A 214 -39.08 -17.01 7.04
C ASN A 214 -40.47 -17.14 6.42
N LYS A 215 -40.57 -17.60 5.17
CA LYS A 215 -41.85 -17.83 4.47
C LYS A 215 -42.47 -19.19 4.78
N LEU A 216 -41.71 -20.23 5.12
CA LEU A 216 -42.24 -21.49 5.68
C LEU A 216 -42.99 -21.22 6.97
N THR A 217 -42.56 -20.24 7.77
CA THR A 217 -43.32 -19.77 8.94
C THR A 217 -44.66 -19.14 8.54
N MET A 218 -44.74 -18.44 7.40
CA MET A 218 -46.01 -17.94 6.83
C MET A 218 -46.83 -19.05 6.14
N LEU A 219 -46.18 -20.14 5.74
CA LEU A 219 -46.77 -21.32 5.13
C LEU A 219 -47.57 -22.14 6.16
N VAL A 220 -47.20 -22.05 7.45
CA VAL A 220 -48.05 -22.51 8.58
C VAL A 220 -49.37 -21.73 8.66
N GLN A 221 -49.49 -20.58 8.00
CA GLN A 221 -50.66 -19.70 8.00
C GLN A 221 -51.38 -19.63 6.63
N ASP A 222 -51.11 -20.56 5.69
CA ASP A 222 -51.76 -20.67 4.36
C ASP A 222 -51.66 -19.43 3.43
N GLN A 223 -50.66 -18.56 3.59
CA GLN A 223 -50.48 -17.34 2.79
C GLN A 223 -49.18 -17.31 1.96
N PHE A 224 -48.81 -18.44 1.34
CA PHE A 224 -47.59 -18.49 0.52
C PHE A 224 -47.80 -17.83 -0.86
N ASN A 225 -46.97 -16.84 -1.17
CA ASN A 225 -46.95 -16.08 -2.43
C ASN A 225 -45.47 -15.74 -2.75
N LEU A 226 -45.09 -15.72 -4.03
CA LEU A 226 -43.72 -15.46 -4.48
C LEU A 226 -43.34 -13.97 -4.53
N ASP A 227 -44.26 -13.07 -4.23
CA ASP A 227 -44.11 -11.60 -4.24
C ASP A 227 -42.90 -11.03 -3.45
N ASN A 228 -42.18 -11.85 -2.70
CA ASN A 228 -41.05 -11.42 -1.87
C ASN A 228 -39.81 -12.32 -1.96
N ILE A 229 -39.75 -13.29 -2.88
CA ILE A 229 -38.56 -14.14 -3.02
C ILE A 229 -37.62 -13.49 -4.02
N ASN A 230 -36.67 -12.72 -3.51
CA ASN A 230 -35.64 -12.10 -4.33
C ASN A 230 -34.52 -13.11 -4.65
N PHE A 231 -34.40 -13.49 -5.92
CA PHE A 231 -33.27 -14.30 -6.43
C PHE A 231 -32.13 -13.43 -6.99
N GLY A 232 -32.11 -12.13 -6.68
CA GLY A 232 -31.20 -11.15 -7.27
C GLY A 232 -31.51 -10.82 -8.73
N ILE A 233 -32.71 -11.19 -9.21
CA ILE A 233 -33.21 -10.92 -10.56
C ILE A 233 -34.74 -10.90 -10.55
N ASN A 234 -35.32 -10.06 -11.42
CA ASN A 234 -36.76 -9.97 -11.61
C ASN A 234 -37.25 -11.16 -12.45
N TYR A 235 -38.43 -11.70 -12.14
CA TYR A 235 -38.98 -12.84 -12.88
C TYR A 235 -40.50 -12.81 -12.98
N SER A 236 -41.03 -13.50 -13.98
CA SER A 236 -42.47 -13.73 -14.17
C SER A 236 -42.77 -15.19 -14.48
N LEU A 237 -43.93 -15.66 -14.04
CA LEU A 237 -44.41 -17.03 -14.19
C LEU A 237 -45.75 -17.06 -14.91
N TYR A 238 -45.87 -17.94 -15.89
CA TYR A 238 -47.11 -18.23 -16.60
C TYR A 238 -47.39 -19.72 -16.59
N LYS A 239 -48.67 -20.09 -16.46
CA LYS A 239 -49.14 -21.46 -16.65
C LYS A 239 -49.52 -21.67 -18.11
N ILE A 240 -49.16 -22.81 -18.67
CA ILE A 240 -49.63 -23.24 -19.99
C ILE A 240 -51.00 -23.91 -19.80
N ASP A 241 -52.03 -23.31 -20.40
CA ASP A 241 -53.38 -23.85 -20.48
C ASP A 241 -53.69 -24.30 -21.92
N ASP A 242 -54.88 -24.85 -22.16
CA ASP A 242 -55.25 -25.43 -23.47
C ASP A 242 -55.24 -24.42 -24.64
N THR A 243 -55.43 -23.12 -24.35
CA THR A 243 -55.65 -22.08 -25.38
C THR A 243 -54.65 -20.93 -25.32
N GLY A 244 -53.81 -20.88 -24.29
CA GLY A 244 -52.88 -19.77 -24.06
C GLY A 244 -52.10 -19.92 -22.76
N LEU A 245 -51.49 -18.81 -22.34
CA LEU A 245 -50.70 -18.69 -21.13
C LEU A 245 -51.44 -17.82 -20.11
N SER A 246 -51.64 -18.33 -18.90
CA SER A 246 -52.25 -17.56 -17.79
C SER A 246 -51.18 -17.08 -16.83
N PHE A 247 -51.19 -15.80 -16.49
CA PHE A 247 -50.25 -15.23 -15.53
C PHE A 247 -50.50 -15.80 -14.13
N ILE A 248 -49.44 -16.26 -13.47
CA ILE A 248 -49.52 -16.81 -12.12
C ILE A 248 -49.03 -15.75 -11.14
N ASP A 249 -47.76 -15.37 -11.28
CA ASP A 249 -47.08 -14.50 -10.33
C ASP A 249 -45.74 -13.97 -10.88
N GLY A 250 -45.12 -13.03 -10.18
CA GLY A 250 -43.80 -12.52 -10.52
C GLY A 250 -43.22 -11.58 -9.47
N TYR A 251 -41.90 -11.38 -9.52
CA TYR A 251 -41.16 -10.55 -8.57
C TYR A 251 -40.41 -9.42 -9.29
N GLY A 252 -40.44 -8.23 -8.70
CA GLY A 252 -39.71 -7.05 -9.18
C GLY A 252 -40.24 -6.48 -10.52
N ILE A 253 -41.44 -6.89 -10.92
CA ILE A 253 -42.14 -6.44 -12.11
C ILE A 253 -43.42 -5.70 -11.74
N ASN A 254 -43.85 -4.76 -12.58
CA ASN A 254 -45.16 -4.14 -12.43
C ASN A 254 -46.25 -5.10 -12.96
N LYS A 255 -46.95 -5.81 -12.07
CA LYS A 255 -47.99 -6.79 -12.46
C LYS A 255 -49.08 -6.20 -13.36
N ALA A 256 -49.35 -4.90 -13.27
CA ALA A 256 -50.35 -4.23 -14.11
C ALA A 256 -49.91 -4.09 -15.58
N GLU A 257 -48.62 -4.21 -15.88
CA GLU A 257 -48.07 -4.15 -17.24
C GLU A 257 -48.07 -5.53 -17.92
N PHE A 258 -48.32 -6.61 -17.16
CA PHE A 258 -48.32 -7.98 -17.66
C PHE A 258 -49.75 -8.41 -17.97
N LEU A 259 -49.93 -9.10 -19.10
CA LEU A 259 -51.23 -9.59 -19.52
C LEU A 259 -51.64 -10.78 -18.64
N GLU A 260 -52.82 -10.72 -18.05
CA GLU A 260 -53.39 -11.85 -17.28
C GLU A 260 -53.49 -13.12 -18.12
N PHE A 261 -53.73 -12.98 -19.43
CA PHE A 261 -53.80 -14.09 -20.38
C PHE A 261 -53.18 -13.73 -21.73
N ILE A 262 -52.38 -14.65 -22.29
CA ILE A 262 -51.73 -14.50 -23.59
C ILE A 262 -52.14 -15.67 -24.50
N PRO A 263 -52.93 -15.44 -25.56
CA PRO A 263 -53.35 -16.50 -26.46
C PRO A 263 -52.17 -17.02 -27.32
N PHE A 264 -52.13 -18.32 -27.61
CA PHE A 264 -51.07 -18.91 -28.46
C PHE A 264 -50.99 -18.35 -29.88
N LYS A 265 -52.06 -17.69 -30.34
CA LYS A 265 -52.07 -17.01 -31.64
C LYS A 265 -51.09 -15.83 -31.69
N ASN A 266 -50.66 -15.31 -30.55
CA ASN A 266 -49.67 -14.24 -30.46
C ASN A 266 -48.24 -14.82 -30.53
N THR A 267 -47.86 -15.33 -31.70
CA THR A 267 -46.59 -16.04 -31.93
C THR A 267 -45.34 -15.17 -31.73
N ASP A 268 -45.49 -13.85 -31.81
CA ASP A 268 -44.38 -12.90 -31.64
C ASP A 268 -44.07 -12.63 -30.15
N ASN A 269 -44.93 -13.09 -29.24
CA ASN A 269 -44.73 -12.91 -27.81
C ASN A 269 -43.65 -13.87 -27.27
N THR A 270 -42.67 -13.31 -26.54
CA THR A 270 -41.55 -14.06 -25.95
C THR A 270 -41.99 -15.26 -25.11
N PHE A 271 -43.05 -15.13 -24.31
CA PHE A 271 -43.53 -16.22 -23.46
C PHE A 271 -44.13 -17.37 -24.26
N VAL A 272 -44.79 -17.05 -25.40
CA VAL A 272 -45.34 -18.05 -26.33
C VAL A 272 -44.21 -18.78 -27.05
N GLN A 273 -43.16 -18.07 -27.46
CA GLN A 273 -41.97 -18.69 -28.08
C GLN A 273 -41.26 -19.64 -27.11
N ALA A 274 -41.23 -19.30 -25.82
CA ALA A 274 -40.58 -20.09 -24.78
C ALA A 274 -41.24 -21.46 -24.53
N ILE A 275 -42.47 -21.72 -25.01
CA ILE A 275 -43.17 -23.02 -24.89
C ILE A 275 -42.35 -24.17 -25.49
N HIS A 276 -41.59 -23.88 -26.54
CA HIS A 276 -40.77 -24.88 -27.24
C HIS A 276 -39.35 -25.01 -26.69
N THR A 277 -39.03 -24.28 -25.61
CA THR A 277 -37.69 -24.26 -25.01
C THR A 277 -37.69 -24.97 -23.66
N THR A 278 -36.52 -25.43 -23.22
CA THR A 278 -36.37 -26.15 -21.95
C THR A 278 -35.30 -25.46 -21.09
N TYR A 279 -35.20 -25.82 -19.83
CA TYR A 279 -34.15 -25.27 -18.96
C TYR A 279 -32.72 -25.50 -19.48
N GLN A 280 -32.48 -26.61 -20.18
CA GLN A 280 -31.18 -26.96 -20.78
C GLN A 280 -30.88 -26.12 -22.02
N SER A 281 -31.93 -25.65 -22.70
CA SER A 281 -31.84 -24.86 -23.92
C SER A 281 -32.88 -23.74 -23.86
N PRO A 282 -32.67 -22.73 -22.99
CA PRO A 282 -33.63 -21.65 -22.77
C PRO A 282 -33.66 -20.69 -23.96
N LEU A 283 -34.78 -19.99 -24.13
CA LEU A 283 -34.87 -18.84 -25.03
C LEU A 283 -34.11 -17.68 -24.42
N ILE A 284 -33.00 -17.29 -25.04
CA ILE A 284 -32.16 -16.18 -24.59
C ILE A 284 -32.36 -15.00 -25.54
N LEU A 285 -32.86 -13.90 -25.00
CA LEU A 285 -33.00 -12.61 -25.67
C LEU A 285 -32.21 -11.56 -24.89
N ASP A 286 -31.96 -10.40 -25.50
CA ASP A 286 -31.19 -9.34 -24.88
C ASP A 286 -31.73 -8.92 -23.50
N ASN A 287 -33.04 -8.91 -23.32
CA ASN A 287 -33.70 -8.45 -22.09
C ASN A 287 -34.35 -9.57 -21.28
N SER A 288 -34.22 -10.83 -21.69
CA SER A 288 -34.88 -11.92 -20.97
C SER A 288 -34.29 -13.30 -21.23
N ILE A 289 -34.39 -14.17 -20.23
CA ILE A 289 -34.12 -15.61 -20.38
C ILE A 289 -35.38 -16.36 -19.99
N SER A 290 -36.00 -17.06 -20.93
CA SER A 290 -37.28 -17.76 -20.74
C SER A 290 -37.16 -19.26 -21.03
N TRP A 291 -37.86 -20.10 -20.28
CA TRP A 291 -37.94 -21.54 -20.56
C TRP A 291 -39.23 -22.17 -20.06
N LYS A 292 -39.60 -23.31 -20.67
CA LYS A 292 -40.66 -24.17 -20.15
C LYS A 292 -40.13 -25.13 -19.09
N ARG A 293 -40.92 -25.36 -18.04
CA ARG A 293 -40.70 -26.40 -17.04
C ARG A 293 -42.00 -27.15 -16.77
N THR A 294 -41.90 -28.47 -16.66
CA THR A 294 -43.01 -29.34 -16.23
C THR A 294 -42.86 -29.61 -14.74
N LEU A 295 -43.93 -29.41 -13.98
CA LEU A 295 -43.98 -29.69 -12.54
C LEU A 295 -44.34 -31.16 -12.26
N GLN A 296 -44.21 -31.60 -11.00
CA GLN A 296 -44.48 -32.99 -10.61
C GLN A 296 -45.93 -33.46 -10.84
N ASP A 297 -46.89 -32.53 -10.85
CA ASP A 297 -48.30 -32.83 -11.14
C ASP A 297 -48.62 -32.92 -12.65
N GLY A 298 -47.61 -32.69 -13.50
CA GLY A 298 -47.75 -32.67 -14.95
C GLY A 298 -48.15 -31.31 -15.54
N SER A 299 -48.35 -30.27 -14.71
CA SER A 299 -48.60 -28.93 -15.22
C SER A 299 -47.34 -28.33 -15.85
N GLU A 300 -47.51 -27.59 -16.95
CA GLU A 300 -46.40 -26.95 -17.66
C GLU A 300 -46.43 -25.43 -17.48
N TRP A 301 -45.28 -24.86 -17.12
CA TRP A 301 -45.14 -23.46 -16.74
C TRP A 301 -44.02 -22.81 -17.56
N ILE A 302 -44.19 -21.54 -17.92
CA ILE A 302 -43.16 -20.69 -18.49
C ILE A 302 -42.57 -19.82 -17.39
N ILE A 303 -41.26 -19.91 -17.23
CA ILE A 303 -40.49 -19.09 -16.30
C ILE A 303 -39.65 -18.14 -17.13
N SER A 304 -39.72 -16.84 -16.83
CA SER A 304 -38.92 -15.81 -17.51
C SER A 304 -38.18 -14.96 -16.50
N LEU A 305 -36.88 -14.84 -16.68
CA LEU A 305 -36.02 -13.88 -16.01
C LEU A 305 -35.95 -12.60 -16.84
N HIS A 306 -36.07 -11.44 -16.19
CA HIS A 306 -36.01 -10.13 -16.84
C HIS A 306 -34.63 -9.52 -16.58
N LEU A 307 -33.87 -9.33 -17.65
CA LEU A 307 -32.51 -8.80 -17.61
C LEU A 307 -32.52 -7.28 -17.77
N ASP A 308 -31.71 -6.61 -16.96
CA ASP A 308 -31.45 -5.18 -17.04
C ASP A 308 -29.94 -4.91 -17.02
N ASP A 309 -29.53 -3.65 -17.18
CA ASP A 309 -28.12 -3.26 -17.22
C ASP A 309 -27.35 -3.64 -15.95
N SER A 310 -28.04 -3.80 -14.81
CA SER A 310 -27.42 -4.13 -13.53
C SER A 310 -27.10 -5.62 -13.36
N ASN A 311 -27.80 -6.49 -14.10
CA ASN A 311 -27.70 -7.94 -13.92
C ASN A 311 -27.29 -8.70 -15.20
N ARG A 312 -27.31 -8.04 -16.37
CA ARG A 312 -26.98 -8.65 -17.67
C ARG A 312 -25.63 -9.36 -17.70
N GLU A 313 -24.58 -8.74 -17.16
CA GLU A 313 -23.24 -9.33 -17.14
C GLU A 313 -23.18 -10.59 -16.26
N LYS A 314 -23.86 -10.54 -15.11
CA LYS A 314 -23.92 -11.65 -14.14
C LYS A 314 -24.63 -12.89 -14.70
N PHE A 315 -25.60 -12.70 -15.58
CA PHE A 315 -26.39 -13.76 -16.21
C PHE A 315 -26.06 -13.97 -17.68
N ASN A 316 -24.90 -13.49 -18.14
CA ASN A 316 -24.48 -13.64 -19.52
C ASN A 316 -24.21 -15.12 -19.87
N TYR A 317 -25.09 -15.69 -20.70
CA TYR A 317 -25.06 -17.10 -21.07
C TYR A 317 -23.84 -17.49 -21.95
N ASP A 318 -23.11 -16.52 -22.50
CA ASP A 318 -21.86 -16.79 -23.23
C ASP A 318 -20.70 -17.14 -22.30
N THR A 319 -20.79 -16.74 -21.03
CA THR A 319 -19.76 -17.01 -20.00
C THR A 319 -20.11 -18.26 -19.19
N GLU A 320 -19.12 -19.05 -18.80
CA GLU A 320 -19.34 -20.22 -17.93
C GLU A 320 -19.95 -19.83 -16.58
N SER A 321 -19.53 -18.69 -16.01
CA SER A 321 -20.09 -18.14 -14.77
C SER A 321 -21.57 -17.78 -14.92
N GLY A 322 -21.97 -17.15 -16.03
CA GLY A 322 -23.36 -16.79 -16.28
C GLY A 322 -24.26 -18.01 -16.52
N LYS A 323 -23.79 -19.03 -17.28
CA LYS A 323 -24.52 -20.30 -17.43
C LYS A 323 -24.79 -20.98 -16.09
N LEU A 324 -23.78 -21.03 -15.22
CA LEU A 324 -23.91 -21.59 -13.87
C LEU A 324 -24.89 -20.78 -13.02
N ASN A 325 -24.84 -19.45 -13.06
CA ASN A 325 -25.77 -18.58 -12.34
C ASN A 325 -27.22 -18.78 -12.81
N VAL A 326 -27.45 -18.87 -14.12
CA VAL A 326 -28.76 -19.15 -14.70
C VAL A 326 -29.25 -20.53 -14.24
N SER A 327 -28.41 -21.56 -14.32
CA SER A 327 -28.75 -22.93 -13.87
C SER A 327 -29.14 -22.99 -12.39
N LEU A 328 -28.38 -22.30 -11.52
CA LEU A 328 -28.72 -22.21 -10.10
C LEU A 328 -30.08 -21.55 -9.87
N ILE A 329 -30.36 -20.42 -10.54
CA ILE A 329 -31.65 -19.74 -10.43
C ILE A 329 -32.79 -20.58 -11.01
N GLN A 330 -32.57 -21.29 -12.11
CA GLN A 330 -33.55 -22.19 -12.70
C GLN A 330 -34.00 -23.27 -11.70
N GLU A 331 -33.05 -23.90 -11.00
CA GLU A 331 -33.35 -24.93 -10.01
C GLU A 331 -34.02 -24.35 -8.75
N LEU A 332 -33.57 -23.19 -8.26
CA LEU A 332 -34.20 -22.52 -7.13
C LEU A 332 -35.65 -22.08 -7.42
N LEU A 333 -35.89 -21.50 -8.60
CA LEU A 333 -37.23 -21.12 -9.04
C LEU A 333 -38.13 -22.34 -9.24
N TRP A 334 -37.59 -23.45 -9.74
CA TRP A 334 -38.36 -24.68 -9.88
C TRP A 334 -38.85 -25.19 -8.52
N ILE A 335 -38.00 -25.22 -7.49
CA ILE A 335 -38.41 -25.58 -6.12
C ILE A 335 -39.53 -24.67 -5.64
N CYS A 336 -39.44 -23.37 -5.91
CA CYS A 336 -40.49 -22.41 -5.55
C CYS A 336 -41.80 -22.64 -6.31
N CYS A 337 -41.75 -22.95 -7.61
CA CYS A 337 -42.93 -23.28 -8.41
C CYS A 337 -43.62 -24.56 -7.88
N GLU A 338 -42.86 -25.59 -7.52
CA GLU A 338 -43.39 -26.83 -6.92
C GLU A 338 -44.09 -26.56 -5.59
N LEU A 339 -43.49 -25.73 -4.73
CA LEU A 339 -44.12 -25.33 -3.48
C LEU A 339 -45.42 -24.56 -3.74
N LEU A 340 -45.40 -23.56 -4.62
CA LEU A 340 -46.58 -22.75 -4.96
C LEU A 340 -47.70 -23.64 -5.50
N ASN A 341 -47.38 -24.54 -6.41
CA ASN A 341 -48.34 -25.45 -7.03
C ASN A 341 -48.98 -26.38 -5.98
N LYS A 342 -48.16 -27.00 -5.11
CA LYS A 342 -48.65 -27.89 -4.04
C LYS A 342 -49.59 -27.20 -3.05
N PHE A 343 -49.35 -25.93 -2.73
CA PHE A 343 -50.12 -25.20 -1.72
C PHE A 343 -51.30 -24.39 -2.28
N SER A 344 -51.25 -23.96 -3.54
CA SER A 344 -52.39 -23.29 -4.20
C SER A 344 -53.63 -24.19 -4.29
N HIS A 345 -53.43 -25.50 -4.56
CA HIS A 345 -54.50 -26.50 -4.65
C HIS A 345 -55.27 -26.76 -3.35
N LYS A 346 -54.74 -26.38 -2.17
CA LYS A 346 -55.45 -26.51 -0.89
C LYS A 346 -56.38 -25.34 -0.56
N SER A 347 -56.24 -24.20 -1.24
CA SER A 347 -57.10 -23.02 -0.98
C SER A 347 -58.48 -23.10 -1.64
N HIS A 348 -58.75 -24.14 -2.44
CA HIS A 348 -60.00 -24.36 -3.17
C HIS A 348 -60.67 -25.70 -2.85
N SER A 349 -60.31 -26.36 -1.74
CA SER A 349 -61.02 -27.55 -1.22
C SER A 349 -61.84 -27.22 0.03
#